data_AF-A0A936AU00-F1
#
_entry.id   AF-A0A936AU00-F1
#
_cell.length_a   1.000
_cell.length_b   1.000
_cell.length_c   1.000
_cell.angle_alpha   90.00
_cell.angle_beta   90.00
_cell.angle_gamma   90.00
#
_symmetry.space_group_name_H-M   'P 1'
#
loop_
_entity.id
_entity.type
_entity.pdbx_description
1 polymer ?
#
loop_
_entity_poly.entity_id
_entity_poly.type
_entity_poly.pdbx_seq_one_letter_code
_entity_poly.pdbx_strand_id
1 'polypeptide(L)'
;MFRNICILTHLFLFSCQFLAAQNQTIQNFTFTDIDGNIHNLYQNHLDQGKTVVIKFFFTTCPPCRSNAPFYQQKNVAWGDNQYDTRFIELSTLSTDDNTKVRNYKNTFNMTVISAGAQGDSDDVANTFRTGVYGPWYGTPTFVVIAPDRTLYYPVAFDQLDEIIESTGAEKPDTNVPDPTTFNVNITSGITLPSGSVKFYLKPANASSPKYEITKNNEGNYSFIYPSSNFPSIENPEVIMETNASAYHSSLNSVDLVSIQKHILGIKTLTQQIQLLASDVNGDSKINSTDLVILQKVILGLITQFPNQVKSYKSLPEKLSVSENPGQTTTLNFTVFKTGNVN
;
A
#
# COMPACT_ATOMS: atom_id res chain seq x y z
N MET A 1 -26.56 79.95 16.18
CA MET A 1 -25.20 79.91 15.60
C MET A 1 -24.78 78.44 15.56
N PHE A 2 -24.85 77.83 14.39
CA PHE A 2 -24.61 76.40 14.17
C PHE A 2 -23.17 76.01 14.54
N ARG A 3 -22.99 74.88 15.23
CA ARG A 3 -21.72 74.14 15.25
C ARG A 3 -22.03 72.66 15.33
N ASN A 4 -22.06 72.05 14.14
CA ASN A 4 -22.10 70.61 13.92
C ASN A 4 -20.88 69.96 14.56
N ILE A 5 -21.10 69.01 15.47
CA ILE A 5 -20.06 68.09 15.95
C ILE A 5 -20.18 66.85 15.07
N CYS A 6 -19.31 66.77 14.07
CA CYS A 6 -19.17 65.60 13.20
C CYS A 6 -18.29 64.57 13.91
N ILE A 7 -18.88 63.43 14.27
CA ILE A 7 -18.18 62.27 14.82
C ILE A 7 -17.36 61.67 13.68
N LEU A 8 -16.05 61.87 13.72
CA LEU A 8 -15.11 61.30 12.75
C LEU A 8 -14.72 59.89 13.21
N THR A 9 -15.55 58.90 12.90
CA THR A 9 -15.18 57.48 13.01
C THR A 9 -14.01 57.18 12.07
N HIS A 10 -12.81 57.03 12.63
CA HIS A 10 -11.65 56.48 11.93
C HIS A 10 -11.87 54.98 11.69
N LEU A 11 -12.41 54.66 10.50
CA LEU A 11 -12.35 53.32 9.94
C LEU A 11 -10.91 53.06 9.53
N PHE A 12 -10.13 52.45 10.43
CA PHE A 12 -8.80 51.95 10.15
C PHE A 12 -8.95 50.74 9.21
N LEU A 13 -9.04 51.02 7.91
CA LEU A 13 -8.87 50.03 6.86
C LEU A 13 -7.44 49.52 6.97
N PHE A 14 -7.28 48.43 7.72
CA PHE A 14 -6.12 47.56 7.64
C PHE A 14 -6.16 46.95 6.24
N SER A 15 -5.64 47.70 5.27
CA SER A 15 -5.36 47.18 3.93
C SER A 15 -4.34 46.06 4.12
N CYS A 16 -4.84 44.83 4.16
CA CYS A 16 -4.05 43.64 3.96
C CYS A 16 -3.38 43.80 2.60
N GLN A 17 -2.14 44.28 2.60
CA GLN A 17 -1.29 44.23 1.42
C GLN A 17 -0.99 42.76 1.20
N PHE A 18 -1.86 42.10 0.46
CA PHE A 18 -1.47 40.91 -0.29
C PHE A 18 -0.25 41.33 -1.10
N LEU A 19 0.93 40.82 -0.74
CA LEU A 19 2.05 40.78 -1.64
C LEU A 19 1.57 39.97 -2.84
N ALA A 20 1.32 40.63 -3.95
CA ALA A 20 1.14 39.95 -5.23
C ALA A 20 2.42 39.12 -5.46
N ALA A 21 2.28 37.80 -5.47
CA ALA A 21 3.33 36.92 -5.95
C ALA A 21 3.74 37.42 -7.35
N GLN A 22 4.99 37.80 -7.53
CA GLN A 22 5.49 38.04 -8.87
C GLN A 22 5.45 36.68 -9.59
N ASN A 23 4.63 36.57 -10.64
CA ASN A 23 4.55 35.38 -11.49
C ASN A 23 5.89 35.18 -12.20
N GLN A 24 6.87 34.63 -11.49
CA GLN A 24 8.16 34.24 -12.01
C GLN A 24 8.11 32.75 -12.36
N THR A 25 8.61 32.40 -13.54
CA THR A 25 8.71 31.00 -13.98
C THR A 25 10.13 30.49 -13.78
N ILE A 26 10.27 29.27 -13.27
CA ILE A 26 11.59 28.63 -13.08
C ILE A 26 12.13 28.09 -14.40
N GLN A 27 13.44 28.22 -14.66
CA GLN A 27 14.10 27.55 -15.79
C GLN A 27 14.27 26.05 -15.53
N ASN A 28 14.26 25.24 -16.60
CA ASN A 28 14.51 23.81 -16.47
C ASN A 28 15.95 23.55 -16.00
N PHE A 29 16.12 22.52 -15.19
CA PHE A 29 17.42 22.00 -14.78
C PHE A 29 17.35 20.48 -14.65
N THR A 30 18.52 19.87 -14.63
CA THR A 30 18.68 18.43 -14.39
C THR A 30 19.67 18.24 -13.26
N PHE A 31 19.44 17.23 -12.42
CA PHE A 31 20.37 16.81 -11.38
C PHE A 31 20.35 15.28 -11.27
N THR A 32 21.37 14.69 -10.64
CA THR A 32 21.43 13.24 -10.37
C THR A 32 21.35 13.00 -8.87
N ASP A 33 20.44 12.14 -8.42
CA ASP A 33 20.32 11.82 -6.98
C ASP A 33 21.47 10.94 -6.47
N ILE A 34 21.53 10.73 -5.16
CA ILE A 34 22.56 9.89 -4.53
C ILE A 34 22.52 8.42 -4.94
N ASP A 35 21.40 7.96 -5.52
CA ASP A 35 21.15 6.58 -5.94
C ASP A 35 21.38 6.41 -7.46
N GLY A 36 21.75 7.48 -8.16
CA GLY A 36 22.11 7.48 -9.58
C GLY A 36 20.94 7.76 -10.53
N ASN A 37 19.76 8.13 -10.02
CA ASN A 37 18.62 8.50 -10.85
C ASN A 37 18.77 9.94 -11.36
N ILE A 38 18.50 10.13 -12.66
CA ILE A 38 18.52 11.45 -13.29
C ILE A 38 17.14 12.08 -13.18
N HIS A 39 17.10 13.32 -12.70
CA HIS A 39 15.89 14.11 -12.49
C HIS A 39 15.93 15.39 -13.32
N ASN A 40 15.13 15.45 -14.38
CA ASN A 40 14.80 16.66 -15.10
C ASN A 40 13.57 17.32 -14.47
N LEU A 41 13.68 18.58 -14.06
CA LEU A 41 12.60 19.30 -13.36
C LEU A 41 11.27 19.22 -14.13
N TYR A 42 11.29 19.52 -15.43
CA TYR A 42 10.06 19.54 -16.22
C TYR A 42 9.56 18.11 -16.49
N GLN A 43 10.35 17.31 -17.20
CA GLN A 43 9.90 16.00 -17.71
C GLN A 43 9.58 14.99 -16.60
N ASN A 44 10.38 14.96 -15.53
CA ASN A 44 10.23 13.97 -14.47
C ASN A 44 9.28 14.41 -13.34
N HIS A 45 8.91 15.70 -13.30
CA HIS A 45 8.08 16.24 -12.21
C HIS A 45 6.94 17.14 -12.71
N LEU A 46 7.23 18.34 -13.21
CA LEU A 46 6.17 19.33 -13.49
C LEU A 46 5.21 18.90 -14.60
N ASP A 47 5.73 18.35 -15.71
CA ASP A 47 4.91 17.87 -16.84
C ASP A 47 4.07 16.63 -16.46
N GLN A 48 4.34 16.01 -15.31
CA GLN A 48 3.53 14.93 -14.71
C GLN A 48 2.46 15.46 -13.74
N GLY A 49 2.24 16.77 -13.70
CA GLY A 49 1.30 17.41 -12.79
C GLY A 49 1.80 17.53 -11.35
N LYS A 50 3.10 17.34 -11.09
CA LYS A 50 3.64 17.31 -9.73
C LYS A 50 4.14 18.68 -9.28
N THR A 51 3.85 19.00 -8.02
CA THR A 51 4.42 20.15 -7.32
C THR A 51 5.76 19.77 -6.70
N VAL A 52 6.81 20.51 -6.99
CA VAL A 52 8.16 20.24 -6.48
C VAL A 52 8.45 21.14 -5.29
N VAL A 53 8.91 20.56 -4.19
CA VAL A 53 9.34 21.24 -2.99
C VAL A 53 10.83 20.99 -2.82
N ILE A 54 11.64 22.03 -2.85
CA ILE A 54 13.09 21.93 -2.73
C ILE A 54 13.53 22.55 -1.42
N LYS A 55 14.36 21.84 -0.67
CA LYS A 55 15.15 22.40 0.43
C LYS A 55 16.63 22.39 0.05
N PHE A 56 17.23 23.58 0.02
CA PHE A 56 18.67 23.71 -0.08
C PHE A 56 19.32 23.56 1.29
N PHE A 57 20.36 22.74 1.41
CA PHE A 57 20.99 22.40 2.68
C PHE A 57 22.46 22.03 2.52
N PHE A 58 23.15 21.73 3.63
CA PHE A 58 24.38 20.93 3.60
C PHE A 58 24.47 20.04 4.83
N THR A 59 25.21 18.95 4.77
CA THR A 59 25.13 17.84 5.73
C THR A 59 25.49 18.21 7.16
N THR A 60 26.35 19.22 7.34
CA THR A 60 26.81 19.71 8.66
C THR A 60 26.10 20.98 9.13
N CYS A 61 25.14 21.50 8.37
CA CYS A 61 24.38 22.72 8.68
C CYS A 61 23.50 22.52 9.93
N PRO A 62 23.76 23.20 11.06
CA PRO A 62 22.99 23.01 12.29
C PRO A 62 21.47 23.26 12.14
N PRO A 63 20.99 24.37 11.55
CA PRO A 63 19.55 24.56 11.38
C PRO A 63 18.95 23.57 10.38
N CYS A 64 19.69 23.16 9.35
CA CYS A 64 19.23 22.16 8.40
C CYS A 64 19.04 20.78 9.04
N ARG A 65 19.98 20.38 9.93
CA ARG A 65 19.89 19.15 10.72
C ARG A 65 18.72 19.20 11.70
N SER A 66 18.52 20.34 12.37
CA SER A 66 17.38 20.53 13.27
C SER A 66 16.03 20.49 12.54
N ASN A 67 15.99 20.99 11.30
CA ASN A 67 14.78 20.99 10.47
C ASN A 67 14.51 19.65 9.75
N ALA A 68 15.51 18.79 9.62
CA ALA A 68 15.44 17.55 8.82
C ALA A 68 14.24 16.65 9.15
N PRO A 69 13.95 16.33 10.44
CA PRO A 69 12.81 15.50 10.78
C PRO A 69 11.47 16.15 10.40
N PHE A 70 11.36 17.48 10.51
CA PHE A 70 10.12 18.20 10.17
C PHE A 70 9.91 18.29 8.66
N TYR A 71 10.99 18.44 7.88
CA TYR A 71 10.90 18.38 6.42
C TYR A 71 10.48 17.00 5.93
N GLN A 72 11.03 15.94 6.55
CA GLN A 72 10.60 14.56 6.31
C GLN A 72 9.12 14.35 6.70
N GLN A 73 8.66 14.88 7.84
CA GLN A 73 7.26 14.80 8.24
C GLN A 73 6.32 15.45 7.22
N LYS A 74 6.69 16.60 6.64
CA LYS A 74 5.93 17.22 5.55
C LYS A 74 5.92 16.35 4.30
N ASN A 75 7.06 15.79 3.90
CA ASN A 75 7.11 14.83 2.79
C ASN A 75 6.12 13.66 2.99
N VAL A 76 6.11 13.05 4.18
CA VAL A 76 5.16 11.96 4.52
C VAL A 76 3.71 12.44 4.45
N ALA A 77 3.39 13.59 5.05
CA ALA A 77 2.04 14.16 5.04
C ALA A 77 1.52 14.47 3.63
N TRP A 78 2.43 14.72 2.69
CA TRP A 78 2.14 15.01 1.29
C TRP A 78 2.31 13.81 0.35
N GLY A 79 2.35 12.60 0.91
CA GLY A 79 2.32 11.33 0.16
C GLY A 79 3.67 10.72 -0.14
N ASP A 80 4.72 11.10 0.59
CA ASP A 80 6.05 10.52 0.55
C ASP A 80 6.62 10.33 -0.87
N ASN A 81 6.54 11.39 -1.68
CA ASN A 81 6.92 11.40 -3.10
C ASN A 81 6.12 10.44 -4.02
N GLN A 82 5.03 9.84 -3.54
CA GLN A 82 4.16 8.94 -4.33
C GLN A 82 2.90 9.62 -4.86
N TYR A 83 2.55 10.80 -4.34
CA TYR A 83 1.32 11.51 -4.71
C TYR A 83 1.64 12.77 -5.54
N ASP A 84 0.99 13.89 -5.28
CA ASP A 84 1.09 15.12 -6.08
C ASP A 84 2.30 15.99 -5.78
N THR A 85 3.10 15.63 -4.78
CA THR A 85 4.30 16.37 -4.42
C THR A 85 5.58 15.58 -4.67
N ARG A 86 6.68 16.32 -4.87
CA ARG A 86 8.05 15.79 -4.91
C ARG A 86 8.95 16.65 -4.02
N PHE A 87 9.28 16.12 -2.85
CA PHE A 87 10.22 16.69 -1.89
C PHE A 87 11.65 16.30 -2.25
N ILE A 88 12.47 17.32 -2.45
CA ILE A 88 13.87 17.23 -2.88
C ILE A 88 14.75 17.99 -1.88
N GLU A 89 15.93 17.45 -1.58
CA GLU A 89 17.01 18.16 -0.88
C GLU A 89 18.27 18.24 -1.75
N LEU A 90 18.76 19.45 -1.99
CA LEU A 90 19.93 19.70 -2.82
C LEU A 90 21.05 20.29 -1.96
N SER A 91 22.21 19.62 -1.94
CA SER A 91 23.34 20.15 -1.20
C SER A 91 23.89 21.43 -1.83
N THR A 92 24.27 22.37 -0.98
CA THR A 92 24.90 23.65 -1.34
C THR A 92 26.41 23.63 -1.23
N LEU A 93 27.02 22.48 -0.92
CA LEU A 93 28.46 22.36 -0.76
C LEU A 93 29.02 21.33 -1.73
N SER A 94 30.01 21.73 -2.52
CA SER A 94 30.78 20.84 -3.39
C SER A 94 31.54 19.74 -2.64
N THR A 95 31.68 19.86 -1.32
CA THR A 95 32.29 18.84 -0.45
C THR A 95 31.31 17.78 0.06
N ASP A 96 30.00 17.97 -0.11
CA ASP A 96 28.99 17.00 0.30
C ASP A 96 28.80 15.95 -0.78
N ASP A 97 29.68 14.93 -0.77
CA ASP A 97 29.55 13.79 -1.65
C ASP A 97 28.30 12.93 -1.35
N ASN A 98 27.95 12.03 -2.28
CA ASN A 98 26.84 11.11 -2.13
C ASN A 98 26.90 10.27 -0.84
N THR A 99 28.09 9.97 -0.32
CA THR A 99 28.24 9.21 0.94
C THR A 99 27.84 10.06 2.14
N LYS A 100 28.26 11.32 2.20
CA LYS A 100 27.87 12.25 3.27
C LYS A 100 26.38 12.55 3.25
N VAL A 101 25.81 12.78 2.06
CA VAL A 101 24.36 13.00 1.91
C VAL A 101 23.58 11.74 2.31
N ARG A 102 24.02 10.54 1.91
CA ARG A 102 23.42 9.27 2.36
C ARG A 102 23.48 9.10 3.88
N ASN A 103 24.61 9.40 4.51
CA ASN A 103 24.77 9.34 5.96
C ASN A 103 23.85 10.33 6.68
N TYR A 104 23.68 11.54 6.13
CA TYR A 104 22.71 12.52 6.63
C TYR A 104 21.28 11.97 6.58
N LYS A 105 20.84 11.43 5.43
CA LYS A 105 19.50 10.82 5.29
C LYS A 105 19.29 9.68 6.27
N ASN A 106 20.27 8.79 6.41
CA ASN A 106 20.19 7.64 7.33
C ASN A 106 20.09 8.10 8.80
N THR A 107 20.79 9.18 9.16
CA THR A 107 20.75 9.74 10.53
C THR A 107 19.35 10.24 10.90
N PHE A 108 18.61 10.78 9.93
CA PHE A 108 17.28 11.37 10.15
C PHE A 108 16.13 10.52 9.56
N ASN A 109 16.42 9.31 9.11
CA ASN A 109 15.47 8.37 8.50
C ASN A 109 14.63 9.01 7.37
N MET A 110 15.31 9.66 6.41
CA MET A 110 14.66 10.46 5.37
C MET A 110 14.50 9.70 4.05
N THR A 111 13.35 9.89 3.41
CA THR A 111 12.98 9.30 2.11
C THR A 111 12.90 10.33 0.97
N VAL A 112 13.08 11.62 1.27
CA VAL A 112 13.14 12.69 0.26
C VAL A 112 14.18 12.41 -0.82
N ILE A 113 13.94 12.84 -2.05
CA ILE A 113 14.95 12.76 -3.13
C ILE A 113 16.12 13.65 -2.72
N SER A 114 17.37 13.18 -2.83
CA SER A 114 18.51 13.97 -2.37
C SER A 114 19.69 13.88 -3.32
N ALA A 115 20.39 15.00 -3.50
CA ALA A 115 21.59 15.06 -4.34
C ALA A 115 22.73 15.80 -3.64
N GLY A 116 23.94 15.29 -3.83
CA GLY A 116 25.20 15.88 -3.38
C GLY A 116 26.02 16.45 -4.53
N ALA A 117 27.32 16.61 -4.31
CA ALA A 117 28.26 17.23 -5.24
C ALA A 117 28.34 16.52 -6.60
N GLN A 118 28.25 15.19 -6.63
CA GLN A 118 28.25 14.41 -7.89
C GLN A 118 26.95 14.53 -8.69
N GLY A 119 25.93 15.13 -8.10
CA GLY A 119 24.59 15.23 -8.65
C GLY A 119 24.25 16.59 -9.25
N ASP A 120 25.22 17.47 -9.43
CA ASP A 120 25.03 18.88 -9.86
C ASP A 120 24.13 19.70 -8.93
N SER A 121 23.98 19.27 -7.66
CA SER A 121 23.12 19.94 -6.68
C SER A 121 23.56 21.38 -6.37
N ASP A 122 24.87 21.63 -6.29
CA ASP A 122 25.40 22.98 -6.04
C ASP A 122 25.22 23.89 -7.25
N ASP A 123 25.28 23.36 -8.47
CA ASP A 123 25.01 24.13 -9.70
C ASP A 123 23.55 24.58 -9.75
N VAL A 124 22.61 23.69 -9.40
CA VAL A 124 21.20 24.08 -9.25
C VAL A 124 21.06 25.13 -8.16
N ALA A 125 21.67 24.95 -6.99
CA ALA A 125 21.62 25.92 -5.89
C ALA A 125 22.22 27.29 -6.28
N ASN A 126 23.27 27.31 -7.10
CA ASN A 126 23.91 28.53 -7.59
C ASN A 126 22.95 29.38 -8.42
N THR A 127 22.04 28.77 -9.20
CA THR A 127 21.01 29.53 -9.96
C THR A 127 20.15 30.41 -9.05
N PHE A 128 19.86 29.97 -7.82
CA PHE A 128 19.11 30.74 -6.82
C PHE A 128 19.99 31.77 -6.10
N ARG A 129 21.26 31.46 -5.83
CA ARG A 129 22.22 32.38 -5.19
C ARG A 129 22.54 33.61 -6.03
N THR A 130 22.45 33.52 -7.36
CA THR A 130 22.72 34.65 -8.26
C THR A 130 21.73 35.81 -8.10
N GLY A 131 20.62 35.62 -7.37
CA GLY A 131 19.62 36.64 -7.13
C GLY A 131 18.58 36.78 -8.24
N VAL A 132 18.67 35.96 -9.30
CA VAL A 132 17.73 35.98 -10.44
C VAL A 132 16.29 35.71 -10.01
N TYR A 133 16.10 34.83 -9.02
CA TYR A 133 14.76 34.45 -8.52
C TYR A 133 14.34 35.19 -7.24
N GLY A 134 15.25 35.94 -6.63
CA GLY A 134 15.02 36.59 -5.35
C GLY A 134 16.22 36.51 -4.41
N PRO A 135 16.12 37.12 -3.22
CA PRO A 135 17.22 37.17 -2.26
C PRO A 135 17.53 35.80 -1.64
N TRP A 136 18.82 35.52 -1.46
CA TRP A 136 19.31 34.31 -0.79
C TRP A 136 19.73 34.61 0.66
N TYR A 137 19.12 33.93 1.62
CA TYR A 137 19.34 34.20 3.06
C TYR A 137 20.20 33.14 3.78
N GLY A 138 20.64 32.09 3.09
CA GLY A 138 21.42 30.99 3.67
C GLY A 138 20.70 29.65 3.58
N THR A 139 21.07 28.68 4.42
CA THR A 139 20.41 27.37 4.48
C THR A 139 19.88 27.08 5.91
N PRO A 140 18.74 26.35 6.04
CA PRO A 140 17.92 25.84 4.96
C PRO A 140 17.14 26.94 4.24
N THR A 141 16.97 26.80 2.93
CA THR A 141 16.12 27.66 2.11
C THR A 141 15.15 26.80 1.32
N PHE A 142 13.88 27.22 1.22
CA PHE A 142 12.83 26.44 0.59
C PHE A 142 12.29 27.09 -0.67
N VAL A 143 11.93 26.24 -1.63
CA VAL A 143 11.33 26.59 -2.92
C VAL A 143 10.09 25.72 -3.11
N VAL A 144 9.01 26.29 -3.61
CA VAL A 144 7.87 25.53 -4.15
C VAL A 144 7.70 25.87 -5.63
N ILE A 145 7.50 24.86 -6.47
CA ILE A 145 7.35 24.99 -7.91
C ILE A 145 6.08 24.28 -8.33
N ALA A 146 5.12 25.03 -8.89
CA ALA A 146 3.86 24.48 -9.39
C ALA A 146 4.03 23.76 -10.74
N PRO A 147 3.09 22.88 -11.12
CA PRO A 147 3.15 22.15 -12.41
C PRO A 147 3.20 23.05 -13.64
N ASP A 148 2.61 24.25 -13.57
CA ASP A 148 2.64 25.27 -14.61
C ASP A 148 3.96 26.07 -14.67
N ARG A 149 4.97 25.66 -13.87
CA ARG A 149 6.31 26.26 -13.74
C ARG A 149 6.35 27.55 -12.93
N THR A 150 5.25 27.94 -12.30
CA THR A 150 5.22 29.07 -11.36
C THR A 150 6.14 28.79 -10.18
N LEU A 151 7.02 29.75 -9.87
CA LEU A 151 8.02 29.68 -8.81
C LEU A 151 7.57 30.48 -7.58
N TYR A 152 7.58 29.83 -6.43
CA TYR A 152 7.43 30.46 -5.12
C TYR A 152 8.79 30.41 -4.41
N TYR A 153 9.43 31.56 -4.26
CA TYR A 153 10.75 31.68 -3.67
C TYR A 153 11.04 33.08 -3.09
N PRO A 154 11.70 33.19 -1.92
CA PRO A 154 11.90 32.13 -0.94
C PRO A 154 10.60 31.83 -0.16
N VAL A 155 10.43 30.59 0.25
CA VAL A 155 9.27 30.16 1.06
C VAL A 155 9.69 29.93 2.51
N ALA A 156 8.94 30.47 3.47
CA ALA A 156 9.13 30.14 4.87
C ALA A 156 8.62 28.73 5.17
N PHE A 157 9.28 28.01 6.07
CA PHE A 157 8.98 26.59 6.32
C PHE A 157 7.55 26.35 6.83
N ASP A 158 7.03 27.27 7.63
CA ASP A 158 5.66 27.27 8.15
C ASP A 158 4.60 27.56 7.07
N GLN A 159 4.97 28.26 6.01
CA GLN A 159 4.10 28.57 4.86
C GLN A 159 4.10 27.48 3.78
N LEU A 160 4.94 26.44 3.91
CA LEU A 160 5.06 25.41 2.87
C LEU A 160 3.71 24.75 2.53
N ASP A 161 2.91 24.40 3.53
CA ASP A 161 1.66 23.68 3.26
C ASP A 161 0.65 24.54 2.50
N GLU A 162 0.48 25.80 2.90
CA GLU A 162 -0.40 26.76 2.23
C GLU A 162 0.03 26.99 0.77
N ILE A 163 1.34 27.15 0.53
CA ILE A 163 1.84 27.38 -0.82
C ILE A 163 1.71 26.13 -1.69
N ILE A 164 1.98 24.93 -1.15
CA ILE A 164 1.76 23.68 -1.88
C ILE A 164 0.27 23.50 -2.22
N GLU A 165 -0.65 23.80 -1.30
CA GLU A 165 -2.09 23.76 -1.59
C GLU A 165 -2.47 24.76 -2.70
N SER A 166 -1.83 25.93 -2.72
CA SER A 166 -2.08 26.96 -3.76
C SER A 166 -1.64 26.57 -5.17
N THR A 167 -0.75 25.56 -5.33
CA THR A 167 -0.37 25.05 -6.65
C THR A 167 -1.41 24.09 -7.24
N GLY A 168 -2.45 23.76 -6.49
CA GLY A 168 -3.43 22.73 -6.84
C GLY A 168 -3.00 21.31 -6.48
N ALA A 169 -1.90 21.13 -5.73
CA ALA A 169 -1.54 19.82 -5.21
C ALA A 169 -2.50 19.42 -4.08
N GLU A 170 -2.95 18.18 -4.11
CA GLU A 170 -3.79 17.60 -3.06
C GLU A 170 -2.95 16.69 -2.17
N LYS A 171 -3.22 16.72 -0.85
CA LYS A 171 -2.68 15.71 0.06
C LYS A 171 -3.30 14.35 -0.27
N PRO A 172 -2.60 13.24 -0.03
CA PRO A 172 -3.27 11.95 0.02
C PRO A 172 -4.47 12.06 0.98
N ASP A 173 -5.63 11.56 0.56
CA ASP A 173 -6.82 11.57 1.40
C ASP A 173 -6.46 10.92 2.76
N THR A 174 -6.57 11.69 3.84
CA THR A 174 -6.36 11.16 5.21
C THR A 174 -7.45 10.15 5.61
N ASN A 175 -8.43 9.90 4.73
CA ASN A 175 -9.37 8.79 4.79
C ASN A 175 -8.93 7.55 3.99
N VAL A 176 -7.66 7.41 3.62
CA VAL A 176 -7.11 6.09 3.30
C VAL A 176 -6.75 5.42 4.63
N PRO A 177 -7.50 4.40 5.08
CA PRO A 177 -7.13 3.62 6.27
C PRO A 177 -5.67 3.20 6.20
N ASP A 178 -4.92 3.30 7.30
CA ASP A 178 -3.71 2.48 7.48
C ASP A 178 -4.05 1.07 7.01
N PRO A 179 -3.33 0.48 6.05
CA PRO A 179 -3.84 -0.71 5.41
C PRO A 179 -3.86 -1.85 6.43
N THR A 180 -4.93 -2.63 6.40
CA THR A 180 -5.11 -3.75 7.33
C THR A 180 -4.21 -4.89 6.90
N THR A 181 -3.44 -5.44 7.84
CA THR A 181 -2.66 -6.65 7.57
C THR A 181 -3.54 -7.87 7.82
N PHE A 182 -3.66 -8.74 6.82
CA PHE A 182 -4.42 -9.99 6.93
C PHE A 182 -3.47 -11.19 6.94
N ASN A 183 -3.58 -12.00 7.98
CA ASN A 183 -2.90 -13.29 8.07
C ASN A 183 -3.90 -14.40 7.79
N VAL A 184 -3.59 -15.32 6.88
CA VAL A 184 -4.44 -16.49 6.62
C VAL A 184 -3.88 -17.67 7.40
N ASN A 185 -4.58 -18.04 8.46
CA ASN A 185 -4.27 -19.21 9.27
C ASN A 185 -5.02 -20.42 8.73
N ILE A 186 -4.28 -21.50 8.48
CA ILE A 186 -4.80 -22.74 7.90
C ILE A 186 -4.67 -23.83 8.94
N THR A 187 -5.80 -24.36 9.39
CA THR A 187 -5.86 -25.56 10.21
C THR A 187 -6.24 -26.74 9.32
N SER A 188 -5.46 -27.81 9.32
CA SER A 188 -5.74 -29.01 8.54
C SER A 188 -5.30 -30.25 9.31
N GLY A 189 -6.13 -31.30 9.32
CA GLY A 189 -5.77 -32.60 9.90
C GLY A 189 -4.77 -33.40 9.05
N ILE A 190 -4.43 -32.90 7.86
CA ILE A 190 -3.49 -33.52 6.93
C ILE A 190 -2.51 -32.49 6.36
N THR A 191 -1.31 -32.94 6.00
CA THR A 191 -0.35 -32.11 5.27
C THR A 191 -0.90 -31.81 3.88
N LEU A 192 -1.12 -30.53 3.58
CA LEU A 192 -1.59 -30.10 2.27
C LEU A 192 -0.46 -30.21 1.23
N PRO A 193 -0.69 -30.81 0.05
CA PRO A 193 0.32 -30.84 -0.99
C PRO A 193 0.68 -29.43 -1.48
N SER A 194 1.97 -29.18 -1.70
CA SER A 194 2.45 -27.86 -2.14
C SER A 194 1.79 -27.45 -3.46
N GLY A 195 1.34 -26.19 -3.54
CA GLY A 195 0.72 -25.61 -4.74
C GLY A 195 -0.69 -26.12 -5.09
N SER A 196 -1.21 -27.12 -4.36
CA SER A 196 -2.52 -27.72 -4.63
C SER A 196 -3.70 -26.95 -4.06
N VAL A 197 -3.43 -26.05 -3.10
CA VAL A 197 -4.41 -25.18 -2.46
C VAL A 197 -3.90 -23.75 -2.57
N LYS A 198 -4.76 -22.86 -3.05
CA LYS A 198 -4.47 -21.45 -3.26
C LYS A 198 -5.58 -20.58 -2.66
N PHE A 199 -5.21 -19.40 -2.19
CA PHE A 199 -6.14 -18.43 -1.64
C PHE A 199 -6.21 -17.22 -2.55
N TYR A 200 -7.41 -16.67 -2.68
CA TYR A 200 -7.68 -15.56 -3.57
C TYR A 200 -8.57 -14.52 -2.90
N LEU A 201 -8.24 -13.25 -3.10
CA LEU A 201 -9.12 -12.12 -2.81
C LEU A 201 -9.95 -11.81 -4.05
N LYS A 202 -11.27 -11.72 -3.90
CA LYS A 202 -12.20 -11.36 -4.98
C LYS A 202 -13.42 -10.59 -4.44
N PRO A 203 -14.16 -9.86 -5.28
CA PRO A 203 -15.48 -9.34 -4.91
C PRO A 203 -16.48 -10.47 -4.64
N ALA A 204 -17.38 -10.29 -3.66
CA ALA A 204 -18.39 -11.29 -3.31
C ALA A 204 -19.30 -11.68 -4.49
N ASN A 205 -19.67 -10.71 -5.32
CA ASN A 205 -20.65 -10.86 -6.39
C ASN A 205 -20.02 -11.02 -7.78
N ALA A 206 -18.70 -11.17 -7.89
CA ALA A 206 -18.03 -11.36 -9.16
C ALA A 206 -16.87 -12.37 -9.07
N SER A 207 -16.55 -12.99 -10.21
CA SER A 207 -15.44 -13.94 -10.34
C SER A 207 -14.12 -13.27 -10.73
N SER A 208 -14.15 -11.96 -11.02
CA SER A 208 -13.02 -11.13 -11.44
C SER A 208 -13.25 -9.67 -11.01
N PRO A 209 -12.21 -8.89 -10.66
CA PRO A 209 -10.81 -9.27 -10.59
C PRO A 209 -10.52 -10.24 -9.45
N LYS A 210 -9.49 -11.05 -9.60
CA LYS A 210 -9.11 -12.09 -8.64
C LYS A 210 -7.62 -12.01 -8.38
N TYR A 211 -7.24 -11.81 -7.13
CA TYR A 211 -5.86 -11.58 -6.70
C TYR A 211 -5.35 -12.75 -5.87
N GLU A 212 -4.26 -13.37 -6.28
CA GLU A 212 -3.67 -14.51 -5.56
C GLU A 212 -2.95 -14.05 -4.30
N ILE A 213 -3.24 -14.69 -3.17
CA ILE A 213 -2.54 -14.46 -1.90
C ILE A 213 -1.38 -15.45 -1.84
N THR A 214 -0.16 -14.93 -1.93
CA THR A 214 1.07 -15.73 -1.88
C THR A 214 1.64 -15.82 -0.47
N LYS A 215 2.51 -16.80 -0.24
CA LYS A 215 3.25 -16.93 1.02
C LYS A 215 4.35 -15.87 1.10
N ASN A 216 4.62 -15.38 2.30
CA ASN A 216 5.78 -14.55 2.61
C ASN A 216 7.06 -15.40 2.70
N ASN A 217 8.20 -14.76 2.98
CA ASN A 217 9.50 -15.44 3.11
C ASN A 217 9.57 -16.46 4.25
N GLU A 218 8.64 -16.41 5.20
CA GLU A 218 8.51 -17.36 6.32
C GLU A 218 7.58 -18.54 5.99
N GLY A 219 6.98 -18.56 4.80
CA GLY A 219 6.05 -19.59 4.36
C GLY A 219 4.61 -19.41 4.81
N ASN A 220 4.28 -18.27 5.42
CA ASN A 220 2.95 -17.92 5.92
C ASN A 220 2.17 -17.11 4.87
N TYR A 221 0.86 -17.34 4.75
CA TYR A 221 0.00 -16.52 3.89
C TYR A 221 -0.32 -15.20 4.60
N SER A 222 0.15 -14.09 4.04
CA SER A 222 -0.08 -12.75 4.58
C SER A 222 -0.18 -11.73 3.45
N PHE A 223 -1.11 -10.79 3.56
CA PHE A 223 -1.28 -9.71 2.59
C PHE A 223 -1.77 -8.44 3.27
N ILE A 224 -1.55 -7.30 2.60
CA ILE A 224 -1.93 -5.98 3.08
C ILE A 224 -3.05 -5.45 2.18
N TYR A 225 -4.13 -4.98 2.79
CA TYR A 225 -5.31 -4.50 2.09
C TYR A 225 -5.91 -3.25 2.74
N PRO A 226 -6.21 -2.19 1.97
CA PRO A 226 -5.89 -2.04 0.54
C PRO A 226 -4.39 -1.80 0.29
N SER A 227 -3.87 -2.22 -0.87
CA SER A 227 -2.48 -1.95 -1.30
C SER A 227 -2.35 -1.91 -2.83
N SER A 228 -1.17 -1.57 -3.35
CA SER A 228 -0.91 -1.60 -4.80
C SER A 228 -1.11 -3.00 -5.42
N ASN A 229 -0.82 -4.06 -4.66
CA ASN A 229 -1.00 -5.45 -5.09
C ASN A 229 -2.44 -5.96 -4.87
N PHE A 230 -3.16 -5.35 -3.92
CA PHE A 230 -4.55 -5.67 -3.59
C PHE A 230 -5.37 -4.38 -3.56
N PRO A 231 -5.76 -3.84 -4.73
CA PRO A 231 -6.56 -2.61 -4.82
C PRO A 231 -7.86 -2.74 -4.03
N SER A 232 -8.44 -1.62 -3.57
CA SER A 232 -9.74 -1.64 -2.90
C SER A 232 -10.83 -2.18 -3.85
N ILE A 233 -11.72 -3.01 -3.31
CA ILE A 233 -12.77 -3.74 -4.05
C ILE A 233 -14.03 -3.68 -3.20
N GLU A 234 -15.20 -3.55 -3.84
CA GLU A 234 -16.49 -3.61 -3.15
C GLU A 234 -16.75 -5.04 -2.58
N ASN A 235 -17.10 -5.11 -1.30
CA ASN A 235 -17.42 -6.35 -0.58
C ASN A 235 -16.37 -7.46 -0.80
N PRO A 236 -15.12 -7.25 -0.37
CA PRO A 236 -14.03 -8.19 -0.61
C PRO A 236 -14.23 -9.47 0.21
N GLU A 237 -13.96 -10.62 -0.40
CA GLU A 237 -13.93 -11.91 0.27
C GLU A 237 -12.68 -12.73 -0.12
N VAL A 238 -12.17 -13.48 0.84
CA VAL A 238 -11.13 -14.48 0.62
C VAL A 238 -11.77 -15.84 0.42
N ILE A 239 -11.39 -16.51 -0.67
CA ILE A 239 -11.81 -17.86 -0.99
C ILE A 239 -10.60 -18.79 -1.13
N MET A 240 -10.86 -20.08 -0.93
CA MET A 240 -9.89 -21.14 -1.20
C MET A 240 -10.27 -21.86 -2.51
N GLU A 241 -9.27 -22.13 -3.33
CA GLU A 241 -9.42 -22.99 -4.50
C GLU A 241 -8.35 -24.07 -4.55
N THR A 242 -8.68 -25.16 -5.24
CA THR A 242 -7.80 -26.30 -5.41
C THR A 242 -7.87 -26.84 -6.83
N ASN A 243 -6.72 -27.26 -7.33
CA ASN A 243 -6.55 -28.02 -8.56
C ASN A 243 -6.07 -29.46 -8.30
N ALA A 244 -6.12 -29.92 -7.04
CA ALA A 244 -5.64 -31.23 -6.65
C ALA A 244 -6.49 -32.36 -7.21
N SER A 245 -5.88 -33.53 -7.40
CA SER A 245 -6.61 -34.76 -7.71
C SER A 245 -7.55 -35.18 -6.58
N ALA A 246 -8.61 -35.90 -6.93
CA ALA A 246 -9.52 -36.52 -5.97
C ALA A 246 -8.78 -37.50 -5.05
N TYR A 247 -7.79 -38.22 -5.58
CA TYR A 247 -6.97 -39.15 -4.82
C TYR A 247 -5.95 -38.42 -3.93
N HIS A 248 -5.81 -38.89 -2.69
CA HIS A 248 -4.75 -38.51 -1.76
C HIS A 248 -4.46 -39.69 -0.83
N SER A 249 -3.21 -39.84 -0.38
CA SER A 249 -2.78 -40.98 0.44
C SER A 249 -3.49 -41.09 1.79
N SER A 250 -4.12 -40.01 2.27
CA SER A 250 -4.94 -40.05 3.48
C SER A 250 -6.27 -40.79 3.29
N LEU A 251 -6.76 -40.94 2.06
CA LEU A 251 -8.02 -41.63 1.76
C LEU A 251 -7.80 -43.14 1.74
N ASN A 252 -8.46 -43.86 2.65
CA ASN A 252 -8.26 -45.29 2.80
C ASN A 252 -9.55 -46.03 3.21
N SER A 253 -9.45 -47.35 3.41
CA SER A 253 -10.59 -48.20 3.74
C SER A 253 -11.26 -47.85 5.07
N VAL A 254 -10.55 -47.20 6.00
CA VAL A 254 -11.12 -46.74 7.26
C VAL A 254 -12.17 -45.66 7.02
N ASP A 255 -11.95 -44.75 6.06
CA ASP A 255 -12.94 -43.72 5.69
C ASP A 255 -14.24 -44.35 5.18
N LEU A 256 -14.11 -45.33 4.27
CA LEU A 256 -15.25 -46.07 3.73
C LEU A 256 -16.06 -46.76 4.84
N VAL A 257 -15.38 -47.42 5.79
CA VAL A 257 -16.02 -48.09 6.92
C VAL A 257 -16.71 -47.08 7.85
N SER A 258 -16.09 -45.92 8.09
CA SER A 258 -16.67 -44.84 8.89
C SER A 258 -17.96 -44.28 8.27
N ILE A 259 -17.96 -44.01 6.95
CA ILE A 259 -19.16 -43.56 6.22
C ILE A 259 -20.23 -44.66 6.20
N GLN A 260 -19.86 -45.92 5.97
CA GLN A 260 -20.78 -47.05 5.97
C GLN A 260 -21.48 -47.21 7.34
N LYS A 261 -20.73 -47.10 8.44
CA LYS A 261 -21.30 -47.16 9.80
C LYS A 261 -22.26 -46.00 10.07
N HIS A 262 -22.01 -44.83 9.50
CA HIS A 262 -22.91 -43.69 9.61
C HIS A 262 -24.22 -43.94 8.86
N ILE A 263 -24.15 -44.43 7.61
CA ILE A 263 -25.33 -44.78 6.81
C ILE A 263 -26.19 -45.84 7.51
N LEU A 264 -25.56 -46.83 8.14
CA LEU A 264 -26.25 -47.90 8.88
C LEU A 264 -26.73 -47.49 10.28
N GLY A 265 -26.42 -46.27 10.74
CA GLY A 265 -26.77 -45.80 12.08
C GLY A 265 -26.00 -46.46 13.23
N ILE A 266 -24.93 -47.21 12.92
CA ILE A 266 -24.11 -47.93 13.92
C ILE A 266 -23.19 -46.95 14.66
N LYS A 267 -22.58 -46.02 13.92
CA LYS A 267 -21.74 -44.93 14.49
C LYS A 267 -21.92 -43.71 13.60
N THR A 268 -22.63 -42.71 14.11
CA THR A 268 -22.93 -41.50 13.35
C THR A 268 -21.74 -40.54 13.33
N LEU A 269 -21.49 -39.91 12.18
CA LEU A 269 -20.60 -38.77 12.07
C LEU A 269 -21.28 -37.55 12.69
N THR A 270 -20.58 -36.88 13.61
CA THR A 270 -21.16 -35.78 14.41
C THR A 270 -20.55 -34.43 14.07
N GLN A 271 -19.34 -34.41 13.52
CA GLN A 271 -18.69 -33.16 13.14
C GLN A 271 -19.13 -32.73 11.75
N GLN A 272 -19.38 -31.43 11.58
CA GLN A 272 -19.80 -30.84 10.30
C GLN A 272 -18.81 -31.15 9.16
N ILE A 273 -17.51 -31.11 9.45
CA ILE A 273 -16.45 -31.42 8.48
C ILE A 273 -16.56 -32.87 7.99
N GLN A 274 -16.82 -33.82 8.89
CA GLN A 274 -16.96 -35.24 8.53
C GLN A 274 -18.17 -35.45 7.61
N LEU A 275 -19.29 -34.79 7.90
CA LEU A 275 -20.49 -34.85 7.06
C LEU A 275 -20.23 -34.26 5.66
N LEU A 276 -19.60 -33.08 5.59
CA LEU A 276 -19.26 -32.42 4.32
C LEU A 276 -18.19 -33.15 3.50
N ALA A 277 -17.29 -33.86 4.17
CA ALA A 277 -16.29 -34.71 3.54
C ALA A 277 -16.91 -36.02 3.03
N SER A 278 -17.96 -36.53 3.68
CA SER A 278 -18.64 -37.78 3.29
C SER A 278 -19.48 -37.66 2.03
N ASP A 279 -20.04 -36.47 1.77
CA ASP A 279 -20.76 -36.14 0.54
C ASP A 279 -19.75 -35.86 -0.59
N VAL A 280 -19.38 -36.92 -1.31
CA VAL A 280 -18.34 -36.89 -2.35
C VAL A 280 -18.91 -36.57 -3.72
N ASN A 281 -20.23 -36.67 -3.91
CA ASN A 281 -20.92 -36.31 -5.14
C ASN A 281 -21.62 -34.94 -5.08
N GLY A 282 -21.68 -34.31 -3.90
CA GLY A 282 -22.22 -32.97 -3.70
C GLY A 282 -23.74 -32.89 -3.73
N ASP A 283 -24.45 -34.01 -3.52
CA ASP A 283 -25.93 -34.06 -3.57
C ASP A 283 -26.60 -33.77 -2.21
N SER A 284 -25.80 -33.41 -1.19
CA SER A 284 -26.22 -33.14 0.19
C SER A 284 -26.82 -34.35 0.93
N LYS A 285 -26.65 -35.56 0.42
CA LYS A 285 -27.04 -36.81 1.09
C LYS A 285 -25.81 -37.70 1.24
N ILE A 286 -25.77 -38.45 2.33
CA ILE A 286 -24.71 -39.44 2.55
C ILE A 286 -25.33 -40.82 2.37
N ASN A 287 -24.99 -41.50 1.27
CA ASN A 287 -25.60 -42.78 0.92
C ASN A 287 -24.61 -43.73 0.20
N SER A 288 -25.11 -44.84 -0.33
CA SER A 288 -24.29 -45.86 -0.99
C SER A 288 -23.57 -45.34 -2.25
N THR A 289 -24.09 -44.28 -2.88
CA THR A 289 -23.47 -43.64 -4.04
C THR A 289 -22.11 -43.03 -3.66
N ASP A 290 -22.03 -42.39 -2.49
CA ASP A 290 -20.79 -41.81 -1.97
C ASP A 290 -19.72 -42.87 -1.73
N LEU A 291 -20.12 -44.01 -1.15
CA LEU A 291 -19.21 -45.14 -0.92
C LEU A 291 -18.61 -45.67 -2.23
N VAL A 292 -19.42 -45.83 -3.27
CA VAL A 292 -18.96 -46.33 -4.58
C VAL A 292 -18.02 -45.33 -5.24
N ILE A 293 -18.32 -44.02 -5.17
CA ILE A 293 -17.45 -42.97 -5.72
C ILE A 293 -16.13 -42.91 -4.97
N LEU A 294 -16.16 -42.90 -3.63
CA LEU A 294 -14.95 -42.87 -2.81
C LEU A 294 -14.09 -44.13 -3.02
N GLN A 295 -14.71 -45.31 -3.17
CA GLN A 295 -14.00 -46.54 -3.52
C GLN A 295 -13.28 -46.42 -4.87
N LYS A 296 -13.93 -45.86 -5.89
CA LYS A 296 -13.30 -45.61 -7.20
C LYS A 296 -12.12 -44.64 -7.09
N VAL A 297 -12.21 -43.62 -6.24
CA VAL A 297 -11.11 -42.68 -5.97
C VAL A 297 -9.93 -43.41 -5.32
N ILE A 298 -10.17 -44.19 -4.27
CA ILE A 298 -9.12 -44.93 -3.55
C ILE A 298 -8.41 -45.93 -4.46
N LEU A 299 -9.16 -46.55 -5.39
CA LEU A 299 -8.60 -47.46 -6.41
C LEU A 299 -7.93 -46.73 -7.59
N GLY A 300 -7.93 -45.39 -7.61
CA GLY A 300 -7.34 -44.60 -8.69
C GLY A 300 -8.10 -44.64 -10.02
N LEU A 301 -9.36 -45.12 -10.01
CA LEU A 301 -10.19 -45.23 -11.23
C LEU A 301 -10.75 -43.89 -11.69
N ILE A 302 -10.83 -42.90 -10.79
CA ILE A 302 -11.23 -41.53 -11.09
C ILE A 302 -10.25 -40.54 -10.41
N THR A 303 -9.97 -39.44 -11.10
CA THR A 303 -9.04 -38.40 -10.62
C THR A 303 -9.75 -37.10 -10.24
N GLN A 304 -11.06 -37.03 -10.46
CA GLN A 304 -11.92 -35.90 -10.09
C GLN A 304 -13.22 -36.44 -9.51
N PHE A 305 -13.78 -35.72 -8.53
CA PHE A 305 -15.11 -36.04 -8.03
C PHE A 305 -16.18 -35.59 -9.04
N PRO A 306 -17.33 -36.29 -9.10
CA PRO A 306 -18.47 -35.85 -9.90
C PRO A 306 -18.98 -34.46 -9.49
N ASN A 307 -19.82 -33.86 -10.33
CA ASN A 307 -20.50 -32.58 -10.06
C ASN A 307 -19.56 -31.42 -9.69
N GLN A 308 -18.30 -31.47 -10.17
CA GLN A 308 -17.27 -30.47 -9.90
C GLN A 308 -16.96 -30.29 -8.40
N VAL A 309 -17.25 -31.30 -7.58
CA VAL A 309 -16.89 -31.30 -6.16
C VAL A 309 -15.37 -31.16 -6.04
N LYS A 310 -14.95 -30.19 -5.24
CA LYS A 310 -13.53 -29.90 -5.04
C LYS A 310 -12.86 -30.98 -4.21
N SER A 311 -11.61 -31.29 -4.54
CA SER A 311 -10.80 -32.30 -3.85
C SER A 311 -10.50 -31.94 -2.39
N TYR A 312 -10.38 -30.64 -2.11
CA TYR A 312 -10.26 -30.03 -0.80
C TYR A 312 -11.34 -28.98 -0.66
N LYS A 313 -11.96 -28.91 0.51
CA LYS A 313 -12.97 -27.91 0.88
C LYS A 313 -12.46 -27.14 2.10
N SER A 314 -12.89 -25.90 2.28
CA SER A 314 -12.61 -25.11 3.48
C SER A 314 -13.89 -24.83 4.26
N LEU A 315 -13.75 -24.72 5.57
CA LEU A 315 -14.76 -24.20 6.47
C LEU A 315 -14.18 -23.01 7.24
N PRO A 316 -14.77 -21.81 7.12
CA PRO A 316 -15.83 -21.45 6.16
C PRO A 316 -15.37 -21.53 4.69
N GLU A 317 -16.32 -21.61 3.75
CA GLU A 317 -16.04 -21.65 2.30
C GLU A 317 -15.41 -20.32 1.82
N LYS A 318 -15.86 -19.23 2.43
CA LYS A 318 -15.40 -17.86 2.14
C LYS A 318 -15.44 -17.01 3.41
N LEU A 319 -14.55 -16.03 3.49
CA LEU A 319 -14.51 -15.05 4.58
C LEU A 319 -14.57 -13.65 4.00
N SER A 320 -15.53 -12.85 4.48
CA SER A 320 -15.56 -11.42 4.19
C SER A 320 -14.36 -10.74 4.84
N VAL A 321 -13.80 -9.78 4.11
CA VAL A 321 -12.69 -8.95 4.55
C VAL A 321 -13.27 -7.58 4.90
N SER A 322 -12.96 -7.09 6.09
CA SER A 322 -13.36 -5.75 6.54
C SER A 322 -12.12 -4.97 6.93
N GLU A 323 -11.99 -3.76 6.41
CA GLU A 323 -10.88 -2.87 6.71
C GLU A 323 -10.92 -2.45 8.19
N ASN A 324 -9.83 -2.70 8.90
CA ASN A 324 -9.58 -2.27 10.27
C ASN A 324 -8.23 -1.53 10.30
N PRO A 325 -8.23 -0.22 10.09
CA PRO A 325 -7.01 0.53 9.88
C PRO A 325 -5.92 0.27 10.93
N GLY A 326 -4.71 -0.05 10.48
CA GLY A 326 -3.54 -0.24 11.36
C GLY A 326 -3.57 -1.50 12.23
N GLN A 327 -4.56 -2.38 12.03
CA GLN A 327 -4.69 -3.64 12.77
C GLN A 327 -4.22 -4.83 11.94
N THR A 328 -3.87 -5.91 12.65
CA THR A 328 -3.67 -7.24 12.05
C THR A 328 -4.90 -8.10 12.32
N THR A 329 -5.52 -8.61 11.26
CA THR A 329 -6.67 -9.53 11.34
C THR A 329 -6.27 -10.92 10.86
N THR A 330 -6.70 -11.96 11.57
CA THR A 330 -6.44 -13.35 11.20
C THR A 330 -7.69 -13.99 10.59
N LEU A 331 -7.57 -14.46 9.35
CA LEU A 331 -8.57 -15.24 8.65
C LEU A 331 -8.31 -16.73 8.89
N ASN A 332 -9.20 -17.40 9.62
CA ASN A 332 -9.03 -18.81 9.95
C ASN A 332 -9.81 -19.69 8.99
N PHE A 333 -9.10 -20.54 8.25
CA PHE A 333 -9.69 -21.58 7.42
C PHE A 333 -9.35 -22.96 7.97
N THR A 334 -10.36 -23.80 8.14
CA THR A 334 -10.14 -25.23 8.34
C THR A 334 -10.28 -25.95 7.01
N VAL A 335 -9.19 -26.51 6.51
CA VAL A 335 -9.15 -27.21 5.21
C VAL A 335 -9.21 -28.71 5.45
N PHE A 336 -10.06 -29.40 4.70
CA PHE A 336 -10.23 -30.84 4.80
C PHE A 336 -10.34 -31.48 3.40
N LYS A 337 -9.98 -32.77 3.32
CA LYS A 337 -10.05 -33.55 2.08
C LYS A 337 -11.44 -34.14 1.93
N THR A 338 -12.03 -33.96 0.75
CA THR A 338 -13.26 -34.68 0.39
C THR A 338 -13.00 -36.19 0.41
N GLY A 339 -13.85 -36.92 1.14
CA GLY A 339 -13.74 -38.35 1.39
C GLY A 339 -12.97 -38.73 2.67
N ASN A 340 -12.23 -37.82 3.30
CA ASN A 340 -11.53 -38.11 4.56
C ASN A 340 -12.41 -37.76 5.76
N VAL A 341 -12.76 -38.76 6.57
CA VAL A 341 -13.68 -38.61 7.70
C VAL A 341 -13.07 -38.98 9.05
N ASN A 342 -11.78 -39.31 9.06
CA ASN A 342 -11.08 -39.79 10.24
C ASN A 342 -10.24 -38.73 10.96
#